data_AF-W9WM47-F1
#
_entry.id   AF-W9WM47-F1
#
_cell.length_a   1.000
_cell.length_b   1.000
_cell.length_c   1.000
_cell.angle_alpha   90.00
_cell.angle_beta   90.00
_cell.angle_gamma   90.00
#
_symmetry.space_group_name_H-M   'P 1'
#
loop_
_entity.id
_entity.type
_entity.pdbx_description
1 polymer ?
#
loop_
_entity_poly.entity_id
_entity_poly.type
_entity_poly.pdbx_seq_one_letter_code
_entity_poly.pdbx_strand_id
1 'polypeptide(L)'
;MSPEQYYERSPFLFWSIVATGARRFADDPTLFQRVVSQVLQIALRALFSYSNPVPNIQAVLILCLWPVPTNTMFRDSSHTLAGVAMQLAVQNGLHIFGREQDYSRQNIDAKNSEVALRFRLWIHCVVTFQSMNLVGGFPCWTTSELNNLESDLLLERSLPPSLLYRYRLHKVQTDAIQAITQSTQLLEPNCGPPLNSLLDIFDAQVKALVPTPNVGIDALVQKCIRLGIRAFHFFAAPDTARTAGLVQLYALCCSVLDMLHDLDIADDFALYSTQWLHRMLMMASHSILKITRSELRAHVDVEHGESAYFKAIMFAKKRSAENNDLDSRSAIILTQLWASDSVFCKRDGTLIGDRLRMRSRLFASVMFDTFWHWRATFGNWKANPYKADDDEAETFTEGQQPATHWASPSVFIAHSPQPGVSTTPSARHASTLPAPVLEFDTLNAFPDWEWAAEVPLVDGIDFAAMSQFPGVEVD
;
A
#
# COMPACT_ATOMS: atom_id res chain seq x y z
N MET A 1 13.20 2.56 -30.65
CA MET A 1 13.25 1.10 -30.49
C MET A 1 11.85 0.58 -30.75
N SER A 2 11.69 -0.41 -31.62
CA SER A 2 10.38 -0.99 -31.92
C SER A 2 9.90 -1.91 -30.77
N PRO A 3 8.59 -2.26 -30.70
CA PRO A 3 8.08 -3.22 -29.73
C PRO A 3 8.84 -4.55 -29.74
N GLU A 4 9.20 -5.06 -30.92
CA GLU A 4 9.93 -6.32 -31.12
C GLU A 4 11.34 -6.23 -30.52
N GLN A 5 12.03 -5.12 -30.74
CA GLN A 5 13.36 -4.89 -30.16
C GLN A 5 13.32 -4.79 -28.63
N TYR A 6 12.24 -4.25 -28.05
CA TYR A 6 12.03 -4.24 -26.60
C TYR A 6 11.79 -5.66 -26.06
N TYR A 7 10.96 -6.44 -26.75
CA TYR A 7 10.68 -7.84 -26.40
C TYR A 7 11.95 -8.70 -26.42
N GLU A 8 12.76 -8.60 -27.48
CA GLU A 8 14.03 -9.33 -27.58
C GLU A 8 15.01 -8.95 -26.46
N ARG A 9 15.04 -7.67 -26.06
CA ARG A 9 15.94 -7.19 -25.01
C ARG A 9 15.50 -7.62 -23.61
N SER A 10 14.22 -7.49 -23.29
CA SER A 10 13.67 -7.88 -22.00
C SER A 10 12.20 -8.27 -22.16
N PRO A 11 11.91 -9.57 -22.32
CA PRO A 11 10.53 -10.06 -22.37
C PRO A 11 9.73 -9.66 -21.14
N PHE A 12 10.36 -9.65 -19.97
CA PHE A 12 9.69 -9.27 -18.73
C PHE A 12 9.24 -7.81 -18.73
N LEU A 13 10.14 -6.87 -19.04
CA LEU A 13 9.78 -5.46 -19.12
C LEU A 13 8.71 -5.20 -20.18
N PHE A 14 8.86 -5.82 -21.35
CA PHE A 14 7.88 -5.72 -22.42
C PHE A 14 6.49 -6.14 -21.95
N TRP A 15 6.36 -7.34 -21.39
CA TRP A 15 5.07 -7.85 -20.96
C TRP A 15 4.50 -7.09 -19.76
N SER A 16 5.32 -6.55 -18.85
CA SER A 16 4.84 -5.66 -17.78
C SER A 16 4.23 -4.37 -18.33
N ILE A 17 4.82 -3.77 -19.39
CA ILE A 17 4.26 -2.58 -20.06
C ILE A 17 2.94 -2.94 -20.74
N VAL A 18 2.92 -4.04 -21.52
CA VAL A 18 1.71 -4.49 -22.22
C VAL A 18 0.58 -4.81 -21.24
N ALA A 19 0.88 -5.52 -20.14
CA ALA A 19 -0.11 -5.82 -19.10
C ALA A 19 -0.69 -4.56 -18.47
N THR A 20 0.15 -3.58 -18.18
CA THR A 20 -0.27 -2.30 -17.60
C THR A 20 -1.20 -1.54 -18.54
N GLY A 21 -0.86 -1.45 -19.83
CA GLY A 21 -1.71 -0.81 -20.83
C GLY A 21 -3.00 -1.58 -21.11
N ALA A 22 -2.96 -2.91 -21.10
CA ALA A 22 -4.10 -3.77 -21.38
C ALA A 22 -5.23 -3.64 -20.34
N ARG A 23 -4.96 -3.17 -19.12
CA ARG A 23 -5.97 -2.95 -18.06
C ARG A 23 -7.17 -2.13 -18.51
N ARG A 24 -6.95 -1.23 -19.47
CA ARG A 24 -7.95 -0.27 -19.97
C ARG A 24 -8.19 -0.39 -21.47
N PHE A 25 -7.73 -1.48 -22.09
CA PHE A 25 -7.87 -1.69 -23.52
C PHE A 25 -9.28 -2.17 -23.86
N ALA A 26 -10.12 -1.26 -24.35
CA ALA A 26 -11.54 -1.52 -24.60
C ALA A 26 -11.80 -2.40 -25.84
N ASP A 27 -10.92 -2.38 -26.84
CA ASP A 27 -11.11 -3.12 -28.09
C ASP A 27 -10.97 -4.65 -27.91
N ASP A 28 -10.22 -5.09 -26.89
CA ASP A 28 -10.13 -6.50 -26.48
C ASP A 28 -10.04 -6.62 -24.95
N PRO A 29 -11.20 -6.73 -24.27
CA PRO A 29 -11.25 -6.89 -22.81
C PRO A 29 -10.58 -8.17 -22.29
N THR A 30 -10.40 -9.19 -23.14
CA THR A 30 -9.78 -10.46 -22.75
C THR A 30 -8.26 -10.39 -22.75
N LEU A 31 -7.67 -9.36 -23.38
CA LEU A 31 -6.22 -9.21 -23.52
C LEU A 31 -5.54 -9.14 -22.16
N PHE A 32 -6.12 -8.38 -21.22
CA PHE A 32 -5.54 -8.19 -19.90
C PHE A 32 -5.34 -9.54 -19.17
N GLN A 33 -6.40 -10.35 -19.09
CA GLN A 33 -6.37 -11.67 -18.43
C GLN A 33 -5.37 -12.62 -19.10
N ARG A 34 -5.30 -12.61 -20.43
CA ARG A 34 -4.35 -13.45 -21.19
C ARG A 34 -2.91 -13.06 -20.91
N VAL A 35 -2.60 -11.77 -20.82
CA VAL A 35 -1.23 -11.28 -20.58
C VAL A 35 -0.82 -11.46 -19.12
N VAL A 36 -1.69 -11.13 -18.17
CA VAL A 36 -1.33 -11.07 -16.75
C VAL A 36 -0.93 -12.44 -16.17
N SER A 37 -1.57 -13.51 -16.65
CA SER A 37 -1.24 -14.90 -16.27
C SER A 37 0.20 -15.30 -16.65
N GLN A 38 0.75 -14.70 -17.70
CA GLN A 38 2.10 -14.99 -18.19
C GLN A 38 3.15 -14.09 -17.51
N VAL A 39 2.81 -12.83 -17.21
CA VAL A 39 3.74 -11.87 -16.61
C VAL A 39 4.31 -12.38 -15.30
N LEU A 40 3.50 -12.99 -14.42
CA LEU A 40 3.98 -13.51 -13.14
C LEU A 40 4.98 -14.67 -13.31
N GLN A 41 4.75 -15.55 -14.29
CA GLN A 41 5.68 -16.64 -14.59
C GLN A 41 7.01 -16.14 -15.16
N ILE A 42 6.93 -15.13 -16.03
CA ILE A 42 8.11 -14.46 -16.60
C ILE A 42 8.87 -13.71 -15.49
N ALA A 43 8.16 -13.04 -14.59
CA ALA A 43 8.74 -12.33 -13.45
C ALA A 43 9.60 -13.26 -12.60
N LEU A 44 9.08 -14.42 -12.19
CA LEU A 44 9.85 -15.38 -11.39
C LEU A 44 11.17 -15.74 -12.06
N ARG A 45 11.15 -16.12 -13.35
CA ARG A 45 12.36 -16.50 -14.08
C ARG A 45 13.33 -15.33 -14.26
N ALA A 46 12.82 -14.14 -14.56
CA ALA A 46 13.63 -12.95 -14.78
C ALA A 46 14.32 -12.46 -13.50
N LEU A 47 13.62 -12.50 -12.36
CA LEU A 47 14.12 -11.99 -11.08
C LEU A 47 15.20 -12.87 -10.46
N PHE A 48 15.17 -14.17 -10.71
CA PHE A 48 16.25 -15.08 -10.31
C PHE A 48 17.40 -15.16 -11.34
N SER A 49 17.30 -14.46 -12.47
CA SER A 49 18.37 -14.37 -13.46
C SER A 49 19.32 -13.21 -13.15
N TYR A 50 20.62 -13.42 -13.36
CA TYR A 50 21.64 -12.36 -13.30
C TYR A 50 21.72 -11.52 -14.58
N SER A 51 20.85 -11.77 -15.57
CA SER A 51 20.84 -11.05 -16.85
C SER A 51 19.92 -9.83 -16.82
N ASN A 52 20.35 -8.74 -17.48
CA ASN A 52 19.55 -7.52 -17.70
C ASN A 52 18.86 -6.96 -16.43
N PRO A 53 19.62 -6.65 -15.36
CA PRO A 53 19.05 -6.20 -14.08
C PRO A 53 18.24 -4.90 -14.18
N VAL A 54 18.70 -3.95 -15.00
CA VAL A 54 18.03 -2.64 -15.15
C VAL A 54 16.60 -2.79 -15.72
N PRO A 55 16.37 -3.45 -16.87
CA PRO A 55 15.02 -3.76 -17.35
C PRO A 55 14.16 -4.53 -16.34
N ASN A 56 14.73 -5.49 -15.62
CA ASN A 56 13.98 -6.26 -14.63
C ASN A 56 13.51 -5.37 -13.47
N ILE A 57 14.37 -4.49 -12.95
CA ILE A 57 13.99 -3.51 -11.92
C ILE A 57 12.88 -2.59 -12.44
N GLN A 58 13.01 -2.07 -13.66
CA GLN A 58 11.96 -1.24 -14.29
C GLN A 58 10.61 -1.97 -14.37
N ALA A 59 10.63 -3.23 -14.78
CA ALA A 59 9.44 -4.07 -14.90
C ALA A 59 8.75 -4.27 -13.54
N VAL A 60 9.54 -4.53 -12.49
CA VAL A 60 9.03 -4.68 -11.12
C VAL A 60 8.42 -3.38 -10.61
N LEU A 61 9.06 -2.24 -10.84
CA LEU A 61 8.53 -0.94 -10.41
C LEU A 61 7.18 -0.63 -11.09
N ILE A 62 7.03 -0.93 -12.37
CA ILE A 62 5.75 -0.80 -13.08
C ILE A 62 4.68 -1.66 -12.39
N LEU A 63 4.98 -2.92 -12.06
CA LEU A 63 4.05 -3.80 -11.36
C LEU A 63 3.76 -3.37 -9.92
N CYS A 64 4.65 -2.64 -9.25
CA CYS A 64 4.35 -2.02 -7.95
C CYS A 64 3.41 -0.82 -8.07
N LEU A 65 3.54 -0.04 -9.15
CA LEU A 65 2.69 1.13 -9.38
C LEU A 65 1.29 0.73 -9.86
N TRP A 66 1.20 -0.30 -10.69
CA TRP A 66 -0.04 -0.86 -11.24
C TRP A 66 -0.07 -2.37 -11.03
N PRO A 67 -0.35 -2.83 -9.80
CA PRO A 67 -0.32 -4.25 -9.47
C PRO A 67 -1.37 -5.04 -10.23
N VAL A 68 -1.05 -6.31 -10.44
CA VAL A 68 -2.01 -7.31 -10.92
C VAL A 68 -3.21 -7.33 -9.97
N PRO A 69 -4.45 -7.18 -10.46
CA PRO A 69 -5.64 -7.28 -9.63
C PRO A 69 -5.67 -8.58 -8.83
N THR A 70 -5.94 -8.44 -7.54
CA THR A 70 -6.16 -9.57 -6.64
C THR A 70 -7.44 -9.32 -5.85
N ASN A 71 -8.00 -10.36 -5.24
CA ASN A 71 -9.21 -10.27 -4.43
C ASN A 71 -8.94 -10.14 -2.93
N THR A 72 -7.68 -10.29 -2.48
CA THR A 72 -7.30 -10.17 -1.06
C THR A 72 -6.00 -9.40 -0.89
N MET A 73 -5.90 -8.63 0.18
CA MET A 73 -4.65 -7.90 0.52
C MET A 73 -3.50 -8.85 0.83
N PHE A 74 -3.80 -10.09 1.24
CA PHE A 74 -2.77 -11.11 1.50
C PHE A 74 -2.09 -11.58 0.21
N ARG A 75 -2.83 -11.65 -0.91
CA ARG A 75 -2.28 -12.03 -2.22
C ARG A 75 -1.58 -10.87 -2.93
N ASP A 76 -1.59 -9.66 -2.35
CA ASP A 76 -0.91 -8.49 -2.89
C ASP A 76 0.61 -8.65 -2.78
N SER A 77 1.27 -8.86 -3.91
CA SER A 77 2.72 -9.04 -4.00
C SER A 77 3.51 -7.73 -4.08
N SER A 78 2.84 -6.57 -4.08
CA SER A 78 3.48 -5.25 -4.30
C SER A 78 4.61 -4.97 -3.31
N HIS A 79 4.44 -5.32 -2.03
CA HIS A 79 5.46 -5.12 -1.00
C HIS A 79 6.69 -6.01 -1.24
N THR A 80 6.47 -7.29 -1.54
CA THR A 80 7.53 -8.24 -1.87
C THR A 80 8.29 -7.80 -3.11
N LEU A 81 7.57 -7.43 -4.17
CA LEU A 81 8.15 -6.91 -5.41
C LEU A 81 8.97 -5.64 -5.17
N ALA A 82 8.47 -4.70 -4.36
CA ALA A 82 9.22 -3.50 -4.01
C ALA A 82 10.54 -3.84 -3.28
N GLY A 83 10.52 -4.83 -2.38
CA GLY A 83 11.73 -5.35 -1.73
C GLY A 83 12.72 -6.00 -2.71
N VAL A 84 12.21 -6.78 -3.68
CA VAL A 84 13.04 -7.37 -4.73
C VAL A 84 13.68 -6.30 -5.61
N ALA A 85 12.92 -5.29 -6.06
CA ALA A 85 13.46 -4.19 -6.86
C ALA A 85 14.57 -3.43 -6.11
N MET A 86 14.34 -3.19 -4.82
CA MET A 86 15.30 -2.55 -3.94
C MET A 86 16.59 -3.37 -3.79
N GLN A 87 16.46 -4.66 -3.50
CA GLN A 87 17.61 -5.55 -3.33
C GLN A 87 18.40 -5.72 -4.63
N LEU A 88 17.72 -5.88 -5.77
CA LEU A 88 18.35 -5.93 -7.08
C LEU A 88 19.09 -4.62 -7.40
N ALA A 89 18.52 -3.47 -7.06
CA ALA A 89 19.19 -2.19 -7.27
C ALA A 89 20.50 -2.08 -6.47
N VAL A 90 20.49 -2.51 -5.19
CA VAL A 90 21.69 -2.52 -4.35
C VAL A 90 22.75 -3.48 -4.89
N GLN A 91 22.37 -4.72 -5.21
CA GLN A 91 23.30 -5.74 -5.74
C GLN A 91 23.93 -5.34 -7.08
N ASN A 92 23.30 -4.47 -7.84
CA ASN A 92 23.80 -3.96 -9.11
C ASN A 92 24.40 -2.55 -9.01
N GLY A 93 24.66 -2.05 -7.80
CA GLY A 93 25.39 -0.81 -7.56
C GLY A 93 24.61 0.48 -7.85
N LEU A 94 23.29 0.45 -8.05
CA LEU A 94 22.51 1.64 -8.41
C LEU A 94 22.47 2.70 -7.30
N HIS A 95 22.67 2.29 -6.04
CA HIS A 95 22.70 3.14 -4.86
C HIS A 95 23.96 4.02 -4.77
N ILE A 96 25.06 3.64 -5.42
CA ILE A 96 26.31 4.40 -5.39
C ILE A 96 26.53 5.11 -6.72
N PHE A 97 26.42 6.43 -6.72
CA PHE A 97 26.58 7.22 -7.93
C PHE A 97 28.03 7.17 -8.47
N GLY A 98 28.18 6.81 -9.75
CA GLY A 98 29.46 6.85 -10.46
C GLY A 98 30.47 5.77 -10.07
N ARG A 99 30.06 4.76 -9.28
CA ARG A 99 30.89 3.60 -8.89
C ARG A 99 30.27 2.27 -9.33
N GLU A 100 29.56 2.27 -10.45
CA GLU A 100 28.85 1.10 -10.95
C GLU A 100 29.81 -0.05 -11.33
N GLN A 101 31.05 0.28 -11.69
CA GLN A 101 32.08 -0.70 -12.07
C GLN A 101 32.39 -1.68 -10.92
N ASP A 102 32.27 -1.25 -9.66
CA ASP A 102 32.53 -2.09 -8.48
C ASP A 102 31.52 -3.25 -8.37
N TYR A 103 30.37 -3.14 -9.05
CA TYR A 103 29.28 -4.11 -9.03
C TYR A 103 29.12 -4.86 -10.37
N SER A 104 30.02 -4.63 -11.33
CA SER A 104 29.97 -5.26 -12.65
C SER A 104 31.26 -6.01 -12.97
N ARG A 105 31.11 -7.24 -13.48
CA ARG A 105 32.24 -8.03 -14.01
C ARG A 105 32.64 -7.62 -15.44
N GLN A 106 31.79 -6.86 -16.12
CA GLN A 106 32.04 -6.32 -17.45
C GLN A 106 32.42 -4.85 -17.33
N ASN A 107 33.35 -4.38 -18.16
CA ASN A 107 33.69 -2.97 -18.22
C ASN A 107 32.45 -2.17 -18.67
N ILE A 108 32.00 -1.25 -17.83
CA ILE A 108 30.90 -0.35 -18.15
C ILE A 108 31.47 0.83 -18.93
N ASP A 109 30.94 1.08 -20.13
CA ASP A 109 31.26 2.28 -20.91
C ASP A 109 30.74 3.51 -20.15
N ALA A 110 31.64 4.41 -19.76
CA ALA A 110 31.37 5.53 -18.85
C ALA A 110 30.55 6.67 -19.48
N LYS A 111 29.65 6.37 -20.43
CA LYS A 111 28.74 7.37 -20.99
C LYS A 111 27.82 7.90 -19.88
N ASN A 112 27.97 9.18 -19.57
CA ASN A 112 27.23 9.90 -18.51
C ASN A 112 25.70 9.65 -18.50
N SER A 113 25.08 9.36 -19.66
CA SER A 113 23.64 9.11 -19.76
C SER A 113 23.18 7.84 -19.03
N GLU A 114 24.03 6.80 -18.93
CA GLU A 114 23.65 5.55 -18.28
C GLU A 114 23.77 5.64 -16.74
N VAL A 115 24.78 6.36 -16.26
CA VAL A 115 24.97 6.70 -14.82
C VAL A 115 23.76 7.46 -14.29
N ALA A 116 23.36 8.55 -14.97
CA ALA A 116 22.19 9.33 -14.55
C ALA A 116 20.87 8.56 -14.65
N LEU A 117 20.74 7.62 -15.61
CA LEU A 117 19.58 6.73 -15.70
C LEU A 117 19.53 5.77 -14.50
N ARG A 118 20.65 5.14 -14.16
CA ARG A 118 20.76 4.22 -13.02
C ARG A 118 20.45 4.91 -11.70
N PHE A 119 20.97 6.12 -11.49
CA PHE A 119 20.69 6.89 -10.29
C PHE A 119 19.22 7.33 -10.21
N ARG A 120 18.60 7.75 -11.33
CA ARG A 120 17.15 8.01 -11.35
C ARG A 120 16.34 6.76 -11.01
N LEU A 121 16.75 5.60 -11.54
CA LEU A 121 16.11 4.32 -11.25
C LEU A 121 16.24 3.95 -9.77
N TRP A 122 17.40 4.20 -9.14
CA TRP A 122 17.59 4.06 -7.71
C TRP A 122 16.59 4.88 -6.90
N ILE A 123 16.42 6.16 -7.22
CA ILE A 123 15.47 7.03 -6.53
C ILE A 123 14.03 6.54 -6.70
N HIS A 124 13.67 6.03 -7.88
CA HIS A 124 12.37 5.38 -8.05
C HIS A 124 12.21 4.12 -7.19
N CYS A 125 13.25 3.29 -7.03
CA CYS A 125 13.23 2.16 -6.10
C CYS A 125 13.01 2.61 -4.66
N VAL A 126 13.75 3.64 -4.20
CA VAL A 126 13.64 4.19 -2.83
C VAL A 126 12.22 4.69 -2.55
N VAL A 127 11.72 5.58 -3.41
CA VAL A 127 10.37 6.16 -3.24
C VAL A 127 9.30 5.07 -3.28
N THR A 128 9.38 4.13 -4.23
CA THR A 128 8.37 3.06 -4.36
C THR A 128 8.42 2.11 -3.16
N PHE A 129 9.61 1.70 -2.72
CA PHE A 129 9.78 0.82 -1.57
C PHE A 129 9.23 1.45 -0.28
N GLN A 130 9.59 2.70 0.00
CA GLN A 130 9.09 3.43 1.16
C GLN A 130 7.57 3.60 1.07
N SER A 131 7.06 4.11 -0.05
CA SER A 131 5.62 4.32 -0.28
C SER A 131 4.79 3.06 -0.03
N MET A 132 5.20 1.93 -0.61
CA MET A 132 4.46 0.67 -0.49
C MET A 132 4.50 0.14 0.93
N ASN A 133 5.67 0.13 1.59
CA ASN A 133 5.76 -0.36 2.97
C ASN A 133 4.92 0.49 3.92
N LEU A 134 5.02 1.82 3.81
CA LEU A 134 4.32 2.74 4.70
C LEU A 134 2.79 2.62 4.62
N VAL A 135 2.22 2.54 3.42
CA VAL A 135 0.76 2.34 3.27
C VAL A 135 0.29 0.93 3.66
N GLY A 136 1.20 -0.05 3.72
CA GLY A 136 0.97 -1.37 4.30
C GLY A 136 1.07 -1.39 5.84
N GLY A 137 1.58 -0.32 6.45
CA GLY A 137 1.89 -0.23 7.86
C GLY A 137 3.17 -0.95 8.27
N PHE A 138 4.07 -1.19 7.32
CA PHE A 138 5.36 -1.84 7.56
C PHE A 138 6.46 -0.80 7.77
N PRO A 139 7.48 -1.09 8.59
CA PRO A 139 8.65 -0.25 8.70
C PRO A 139 9.40 -0.20 7.35
N CYS A 140 10.04 0.92 7.07
CA CYS A 140 10.96 1.06 5.94
C CYS A 140 12.28 1.65 6.42
N TRP A 141 13.37 1.29 5.76
CA TRP A 141 14.69 1.85 6.05
C TRP A 141 14.86 3.28 5.51
N THR A 142 15.76 4.04 6.14
CA THR A 142 16.19 5.36 5.68
C THR A 142 17.51 5.25 4.92
N THR A 143 17.62 5.93 3.78
CA THR A 143 18.88 6.01 3.01
C THR A 143 19.77 7.10 3.60
N SER A 144 20.60 6.72 4.59
CA SER A 144 21.53 7.65 5.27
C SER A 144 22.54 8.32 4.31
N GLU A 145 22.85 7.65 3.19
CA GLU A 145 23.90 8.03 2.24
C GLU A 145 23.63 9.35 1.47
N LEU A 146 22.41 9.89 1.51
CA LEU A 146 21.98 11.08 0.75
C LEU A 146 21.72 12.31 1.65
N ASN A 147 22.48 12.44 2.74
CA ASN A 147 22.28 13.47 3.79
C ASN A 147 23.42 14.50 3.88
N ASN A 148 24.12 14.77 2.78
CA ASN A 148 25.19 15.77 2.75
C ASN A 148 25.07 16.71 1.54
N LEU A 149 25.78 17.85 1.60
CA LEU A 149 25.73 18.91 0.58
C LEU A 149 26.09 18.38 -0.83
N GLU A 150 27.06 17.48 -0.92
CA GLU A 150 27.47 16.88 -2.19
C GLU A 150 26.36 16.03 -2.82
N SER A 151 25.64 15.27 -1.97
CA SER A 151 24.48 14.47 -2.37
C SER A 151 23.31 15.34 -2.82
N ASP A 152 23.07 16.48 -2.15
CA ASP A 152 22.01 17.42 -2.53
C ASP A 152 22.27 18.03 -3.91
N LEU A 153 23.50 18.50 -4.17
CA LEU A 153 23.90 19.00 -5.49
C LEU A 153 23.78 17.92 -6.58
N LEU A 154 24.12 16.68 -6.23
CA LEU A 154 24.00 15.54 -7.13
C LEU A 154 22.53 15.24 -7.48
N LEU A 155 21.64 15.25 -6.50
CA LEU A 155 20.20 15.06 -6.67
C LEU A 155 19.62 16.15 -7.57
N GLU A 156 19.96 17.41 -7.31
CA GLU A 156 19.51 18.56 -8.11
C GLU A 156 19.96 18.50 -9.56
N ARG A 157 21.21 18.08 -9.82
CA ARG A 157 21.74 17.94 -11.18
C ARG A 157 21.16 16.74 -11.93
N SER A 158 20.82 15.67 -11.24
CA SER A 158 20.55 14.36 -11.86
C SER A 158 19.07 14.02 -11.96
N LEU A 159 18.20 14.65 -11.16
CA LEU A 159 16.79 14.32 -11.09
C LEU A 159 15.91 15.39 -11.77
N PRO A 160 14.83 14.99 -12.47
CA PRO A 160 13.78 15.91 -12.87
C PRO A 160 13.13 16.61 -11.66
N PRO A 161 12.67 17.87 -11.79
CA PRO A 161 12.16 18.65 -10.65
C PRO A 161 11.04 17.97 -9.85
N SER A 162 10.05 17.37 -10.52
CA SER A 162 8.97 16.65 -9.84
C SER A 162 9.46 15.40 -9.09
N LEU A 163 10.45 14.68 -9.63
CA LEU A 163 11.01 13.51 -8.94
C LEU A 163 11.82 13.94 -7.71
N LEU A 164 12.62 14.99 -7.84
CA LEU A 164 13.35 15.58 -6.72
C LEU A 164 12.41 16.05 -5.61
N TYR A 165 11.33 16.74 -5.98
CA TYR A 165 10.32 17.21 -5.05
C TYR A 165 9.66 16.06 -4.29
N ARG A 166 9.21 15.02 -5.01
CA ARG A 166 8.62 13.82 -4.39
C ARG A 166 9.61 13.09 -3.49
N TYR A 167 10.87 12.96 -3.91
CA TYR A 167 11.91 12.37 -3.08
C TYR A 167 12.10 13.14 -1.76
N ARG A 168 12.18 14.48 -1.81
CA ARG A 168 12.27 15.33 -0.62
C ARG A 168 11.06 15.16 0.30
N LEU A 169 9.85 15.08 -0.25
CA LEU A 169 8.63 14.80 0.54
C LEU A 169 8.71 13.45 1.25
N HIS A 170 9.10 12.38 0.54
CA HIS A 170 9.22 11.04 1.13
C HIS A 170 10.32 10.98 2.19
N LYS A 171 11.44 11.68 1.99
CA LYS A 171 12.50 11.80 2.99
C LYS A 171 11.97 12.37 4.31
N VAL A 172 11.25 13.49 4.25
CA VAL A 172 10.62 14.08 5.44
C VAL A 172 9.62 13.10 6.08
N GLN A 173 8.85 12.36 5.28
CA GLN A 173 7.92 11.35 5.80
C GLN A 173 8.64 10.21 6.53
N THR A 174 9.72 9.68 5.97
CA THR A 174 10.47 8.60 6.61
C THR A 174 11.20 9.07 7.86
N ASP A 175 11.74 10.28 7.85
CA ASP A 175 12.38 10.89 9.03
C ASP A 175 11.35 11.12 10.14
N ALA A 176 10.13 11.55 9.78
CA ALA A 176 9.02 11.68 10.74
C ALA A 176 8.67 10.35 11.38
N ILE A 177 8.51 9.29 10.59
CA ILE A 177 8.15 7.95 11.08
C ILE A 177 9.25 7.38 11.97
N GLN A 178 10.52 7.56 11.59
CA GLN A 178 11.65 7.16 12.41
C GLN A 178 11.65 7.92 13.74
N ALA A 179 11.52 9.24 13.73
CA ALA A 179 11.50 10.06 14.94
C ALA A 179 10.32 9.72 15.85
N ILE A 180 9.12 9.55 15.30
CA ILE A 180 7.92 9.15 16.06
C ILE A 180 8.13 7.78 16.71
N THR A 181 8.58 6.78 15.94
CA THR A 181 8.75 5.41 16.44
C THR A 181 9.86 5.31 17.50
N GLN A 182 10.90 6.12 17.40
CA GLN A 182 11.99 6.16 18.38
C GLN A 182 11.65 6.96 19.64
N SER A 183 10.80 7.98 19.52
CA SER A 183 10.52 8.93 20.62
C SER A 183 9.21 8.66 21.33
N THR A 184 8.38 7.74 20.84
CA THR A 184 7.04 7.47 21.37
C THR A 184 6.75 5.98 21.45
N GLN A 185 5.94 5.58 22.44
CA GLN A 185 5.46 4.20 22.60
C GLN A 185 4.14 4.03 21.84
N LEU A 186 4.20 3.95 20.51
CA LEU A 186 3.00 3.90 19.65
C LEU A 186 2.05 2.75 19.99
N LEU A 187 2.57 1.63 20.51
CA LEU A 187 1.76 0.48 20.90
C LEU A 187 0.91 0.74 22.14
N GLU A 188 1.36 1.66 23.00
CA GLU A 188 0.62 2.07 24.18
C GLU A 188 -0.45 3.12 23.82
N PRO A 189 -1.62 3.11 24.47
CA PRO A 189 -2.65 4.12 24.26
C PRO A 189 -2.19 5.49 24.76
N ASN A 190 -2.82 6.55 24.25
CA ASN A 190 -2.67 7.92 24.74
C ASN A 190 -1.22 8.43 24.72
N CYS A 191 -0.58 8.38 23.56
CA CYS A 191 0.78 8.90 23.41
C CYS A 191 0.82 10.39 23.79
N GLY A 192 1.81 10.77 24.61
CA GLY A 192 1.87 12.09 25.24
C GLY A 192 2.32 13.25 24.33
N PRO A 193 2.57 14.44 24.93
CA PRO A 193 2.91 15.68 24.21
C PRO A 193 4.06 15.61 23.19
N PRO A 194 5.12 14.78 23.37
CA PRO A 194 6.18 14.66 22.37
C PRO A 194 5.67 14.28 20.98
N LEU A 195 4.59 13.48 20.90
CA LEU A 195 4.00 13.11 19.62
C LEU A 195 3.48 14.34 18.88
N ASN A 196 2.60 15.14 19.51
CA ASN A 196 1.98 16.31 18.88
C ASN A 196 3.03 17.30 18.35
N SER A 197 4.08 17.57 19.13
CA SER A 197 5.19 18.43 18.69
C SER A 197 5.92 17.90 17.46
N LEU A 198 6.18 16.59 17.40
CA LEU A 198 6.79 15.96 16.22
C LEU A 198 5.87 16.09 14.99
N LEU A 199 4.57 15.86 15.15
CA LEU A 199 3.60 15.98 14.04
C LEU A 199 3.59 17.41 13.47
N ASP A 200 3.60 18.43 14.33
CA ASP A 200 3.62 19.82 13.90
C ASP A 200 4.94 20.21 13.21
N ILE A 201 6.08 19.77 13.75
CA ILE A 201 7.40 20.01 13.16
C ILE A 201 7.48 19.40 11.75
N PHE A 202 7.12 18.12 11.59
CA PHE A 202 7.24 17.45 10.31
C PHE A 202 6.17 17.89 9.31
N ASP A 203 4.94 18.19 9.74
CA ASP A 203 3.92 18.79 8.86
C ASP A 203 4.38 20.17 8.35
N ALA A 204 5.05 20.98 9.20
CA ALA A 204 5.63 22.25 8.78
C ALA A 204 6.78 22.08 7.77
N GLN A 205 7.66 21.09 7.97
CA GLN A 205 8.72 20.78 7.01
C GLN A 205 8.15 20.36 5.64
N VAL A 206 7.09 19.54 5.63
CA VAL A 206 6.42 19.17 4.37
C VAL A 206 5.80 20.38 3.68
N LYS A 207 5.16 21.29 4.43
CA LYS A 207 4.59 22.54 3.87
C LYS A 207 5.66 23.49 3.32
N ALA A 208 6.84 23.53 3.93
CA ALA A 208 7.94 24.38 3.48
C ALA A 208 8.49 23.96 2.11
N LEU A 209 8.28 22.71 1.70
CA LEU A 209 8.64 22.24 0.36
C LEU A 209 7.60 22.73 -0.67
N VAL A 210 8.02 23.60 -1.57
CA VAL A 210 7.14 24.16 -2.62
C VAL A 210 7.23 23.32 -3.90
N PRO A 211 6.10 22.90 -4.50
CA PRO A 211 6.09 22.16 -5.75
C PRO A 211 6.62 23.04 -6.90
N THR A 212 7.21 22.41 -7.92
CA THR A 212 7.53 23.11 -9.18
C THR A 212 6.23 23.42 -9.95
N PRO A 213 6.24 24.33 -10.94
CA PRO A 213 5.03 24.93 -11.52
C PRO A 213 4.11 23.99 -12.33
N ASN A 214 4.28 22.66 -12.27
CA ASN A 214 3.33 21.68 -12.80
C ASN A 214 2.51 21.09 -11.64
N VAL A 215 1.44 21.80 -11.26
CA VAL A 215 0.98 21.95 -9.86
C VAL A 215 0.11 20.79 -9.33
N GLY A 216 -0.63 20.07 -10.18
CA GLY A 216 -1.71 19.17 -9.72
C GLY A 216 -1.26 17.97 -8.89
N ILE A 217 -0.53 17.02 -9.51
CA ILE A 217 -0.17 15.76 -8.87
C ILE A 217 0.84 15.98 -7.73
N ASP A 218 1.80 16.91 -7.89
CA ASP A 218 2.80 17.16 -6.87
C ASP A 218 2.16 17.79 -5.61
N ALA A 219 1.19 18.68 -5.76
CA ALA A 219 0.40 19.19 -4.63
C ALA A 219 -0.43 18.09 -3.96
N LEU A 220 -1.07 17.20 -4.76
CA LEU A 220 -1.78 16.04 -4.23
C LEU A 220 -0.85 15.12 -3.41
N VAL A 221 0.34 14.80 -3.94
CA VAL A 221 1.34 13.99 -3.24
C VAL A 221 1.74 14.65 -1.92
N GLN A 222 1.99 15.96 -1.91
CA GLN A 222 2.30 16.70 -0.68
C GLN A 222 1.18 16.55 0.37
N LYS A 223 -0.09 16.71 -0.03
CA LYS A 223 -1.22 16.56 0.90
C LYS A 223 -1.37 15.14 1.41
N CYS A 224 -1.14 14.13 0.57
CA CYS A 224 -1.11 12.72 0.99
C CYS A 224 -0.02 12.45 2.04
N ILE A 225 1.19 13.02 1.86
CA ILE A 225 2.28 12.87 2.85
C ILE A 225 1.89 13.52 4.19
N ARG A 226 1.34 14.74 4.13
CA ARG A 226 0.82 15.44 5.31
C ARG A 226 -0.28 14.64 6.01
N LEU A 227 -1.17 14.00 5.25
CA LEU A 227 -2.23 13.14 5.77
C LEU A 227 -1.63 11.97 6.57
N GLY A 228 -0.65 11.28 5.99
CA GLY A 228 0.05 10.18 6.68
C GLY A 228 0.72 10.60 8.00
N ILE A 229 1.31 11.80 8.06
CA ILE A 229 1.88 12.35 9.30
C ILE A 229 0.77 12.72 10.29
N ARG A 230 -0.22 13.50 9.88
CA ARG A 230 -1.30 13.99 10.75
C ARG A 230 -2.20 12.85 11.25
N ALA A 231 -2.30 11.74 10.55
CA ALA A 231 -3.02 10.54 10.99
C ALA A 231 -2.51 9.97 12.33
N PHE A 232 -1.27 10.29 12.73
CA PHE A 232 -0.78 9.93 14.06
C PHE A 232 -1.49 10.67 15.21
N HIS A 233 -2.32 11.70 14.97
CA HIS A 233 -3.17 12.26 16.03
C HIS A 233 -4.20 11.24 16.57
N PHE A 234 -4.54 10.18 15.83
CA PHE A 234 -5.32 9.06 16.36
C PHE A 234 -4.58 8.28 17.48
N PHE A 235 -3.25 8.42 17.59
CA PHE A 235 -2.45 7.80 18.63
C PHE A 235 -2.31 8.66 19.89
N ALA A 236 -2.52 9.97 19.77
CA ALA A 236 -2.33 10.94 20.84
C ALA A 236 -3.35 10.77 21.98
N ALA A 237 -3.01 11.28 23.16
CA ALA A 237 -3.94 11.38 24.29
C ALA A 237 -5.15 12.28 23.96
N PRO A 238 -6.35 12.01 24.50
CA PRO A 238 -7.51 12.88 24.37
C PRO A 238 -7.28 14.24 25.03
N ASP A 239 -6.82 15.20 24.26
CA ASP A 239 -6.65 16.60 24.67
C ASP A 239 -7.08 17.57 23.55
N THR A 240 -7.00 18.87 23.85
CA THR A 240 -7.35 19.93 22.90
C THR A 240 -6.45 19.93 21.66
N ALA A 241 -5.18 19.55 21.82
CA ALA A 241 -4.21 19.50 20.71
C ALA A 241 -4.53 18.36 19.73
N ARG A 242 -4.88 17.17 20.24
CA ARG A 242 -5.39 16.05 19.46
C ARG A 242 -6.66 16.42 18.73
N THR A 243 -7.60 17.06 19.42
CA THR A 243 -8.88 17.50 18.84
C THR A 243 -8.64 18.42 17.64
N ALA A 244 -7.83 19.46 17.83
CA ALA A 244 -7.45 20.37 16.75
C ALA A 244 -6.72 19.65 15.61
N GLY A 245 -5.82 18.72 15.95
CA GLY A 245 -5.08 17.90 14.98
C GLY A 245 -5.97 16.99 14.13
N LEU A 246 -6.98 16.36 14.73
CA LEU A 246 -7.95 15.52 14.02
C LEU A 246 -8.90 16.36 13.14
N VAL A 247 -9.31 17.55 13.58
CA VAL A 247 -10.09 18.48 12.73
C VAL A 247 -9.26 18.92 11.51
N GLN A 248 -7.97 19.22 11.69
CA GLN A 248 -7.07 19.54 10.57
C GLN A 248 -6.86 18.34 9.64
N LEU A 249 -6.73 17.14 10.19
CA LEU A 249 -6.66 15.91 9.41
C LEU A 249 -7.94 15.71 8.58
N TYR A 250 -9.12 15.96 9.15
CA TYR A 250 -10.40 15.85 8.44
C TYR A 250 -10.45 16.75 7.21
N ALA A 251 -10.15 18.04 7.37
CA ALA A 251 -10.12 19.00 6.27
C ALA A 251 -9.09 18.60 5.20
N LEU A 252 -7.94 18.06 5.62
CA LEU A 252 -6.92 17.56 4.71
C LEU A 252 -7.38 16.33 3.93
N CYS A 253 -8.08 15.39 4.58
CA CYS A 253 -8.67 14.22 3.92
C CYS A 253 -9.69 14.63 2.87
N CYS A 254 -10.61 15.55 3.19
CA CYS A 254 -11.59 16.05 2.23
C CYS A 254 -10.91 16.69 1.03
N SER A 255 -9.90 17.55 1.26
CA SER A 255 -9.14 18.17 0.20
C SER A 255 -8.38 17.18 -0.71
N VAL A 256 -7.86 16.07 -0.16
CA VAL A 256 -7.20 15.02 -0.96
C VAL A 256 -8.22 14.34 -1.89
N LEU A 257 -9.40 14.01 -1.37
CA LEU A 257 -10.46 13.36 -2.14
C LEU A 257 -11.06 14.28 -3.21
N ASP A 258 -11.22 15.56 -2.91
CA ASP A 258 -11.64 16.57 -3.88
C ASP A 258 -10.63 16.71 -5.02
N MET A 259 -9.32 16.83 -4.72
CA MET A 259 -8.30 16.92 -5.78
C MET A 259 -8.23 15.65 -6.64
N LEU A 260 -8.41 14.47 -6.05
CA LEU A 260 -8.47 13.21 -6.81
C LEU A 260 -9.69 13.17 -7.74
N HIS A 261 -10.82 13.68 -7.28
CA HIS A 261 -12.03 13.80 -8.07
C HIS A 261 -11.88 14.82 -9.22
N ASP A 262 -11.30 15.99 -8.94
CA ASP A 262 -11.07 17.03 -9.94
C ASP A 262 -10.12 16.54 -11.05
N LEU A 263 -9.06 15.82 -10.67
CA LEU A 263 -8.16 15.16 -11.63
C LEU A 263 -8.89 14.08 -12.44
N ASP A 264 -9.82 13.35 -11.83
CA ASP A 264 -10.58 12.31 -12.53
C ASP A 264 -11.60 12.89 -13.52
N ILE A 265 -12.24 14.01 -13.17
CA ILE A 265 -13.11 14.75 -14.09
C ILE A 265 -12.31 15.30 -15.27
N ALA A 266 -11.11 15.81 -15.02
CA ALA A 266 -10.29 16.44 -16.06
C ALA A 266 -9.71 15.42 -17.05
N ASP A 267 -9.14 14.31 -16.54
CA ASP A 267 -8.22 13.46 -17.31
C ASP A 267 -8.48 11.95 -17.15
N ASP A 268 -9.66 11.53 -16.66
CA ASP A 268 -9.96 10.13 -16.33
C ASP A 268 -8.90 9.50 -15.40
N PHE A 269 -8.34 10.32 -14.50
CA PHE A 269 -7.21 9.99 -13.66
C PHE A 269 -7.39 8.68 -12.85
N ALA A 270 -8.61 8.31 -12.47
CA ALA A 270 -8.87 7.06 -11.77
C ALA A 270 -8.44 5.83 -12.57
N LEU A 271 -8.51 5.88 -13.91
CA LEU A 271 -8.13 4.76 -14.78
C LEU A 271 -6.64 4.47 -14.76
N TYR A 272 -5.81 5.48 -14.47
CA TYR A 272 -4.35 5.45 -14.58
C TYR A 272 -3.64 5.68 -13.24
N SER A 273 -4.39 5.98 -12.17
CA SER A 273 -3.86 6.24 -10.84
C SER A 273 -3.01 5.07 -10.32
N THR A 274 -1.94 5.38 -9.60
CA THR A 274 -1.03 4.37 -9.03
C THR A 274 -1.57 3.80 -7.72
N GLN A 275 -1.13 2.60 -7.34
CA GLN A 275 -1.60 1.92 -6.12
C GLN A 275 -1.46 2.74 -4.86
N TRP A 276 -0.37 3.49 -4.73
CA TRP A 276 -0.13 4.34 -3.58
C TRP A 276 -1.22 5.41 -3.40
N LEU A 277 -1.64 6.09 -4.48
CA LEU A 277 -2.69 7.11 -4.42
C LEU A 277 -4.04 6.52 -4.01
N HIS A 278 -4.39 5.32 -4.50
CA HIS A 278 -5.59 4.63 -4.04
C HIS A 278 -5.51 4.26 -2.55
N ARG A 279 -4.36 3.78 -2.07
CA ARG A 279 -4.17 3.53 -0.63
C ARG A 279 -4.33 4.81 0.20
N MET A 280 -3.86 5.95 -0.30
CA MET A 280 -4.05 7.26 0.36
C MET A 280 -5.50 7.74 0.32
N LEU A 281 -6.23 7.48 -0.77
CA LEU A 281 -7.69 7.68 -0.85
C LEU A 281 -8.43 6.84 0.20
N MET A 282 -8.05 5.57 0.36
CA MET A 282 -8.61 4.73 1.42
C MET A 282 -8.28 5.29 2.80
N MET A 283 -7.03 5.69 3.06
CA MET A 283 -6.64 6.34 4.31
C MET A 283 -7.49 7.59 4.61
N ALA A 284 -7.73 8.44 3.61
CA ALA A 284 -8.57 9.63 3.76
C ALA A 284 -10.03 9.26 4.11
N SER A 285 -10.60 8.31 3.36
CA SER A 285 -11.99 7.85 3.54
C SER A 285 -12.23 7.29 4.94
N HIS A 286 -11.37 6.36 5.40
CA HIS A 286 -11.49 5.80 6.75
C HIS A 286 -11.29 6.84 7.84
N SER A 287 -10.40 7.82 7.64
CA SER A 287 -10.21 8.92 8.60
C SER A 287 -11.46 9.80 8.71
N ILE A 288 -12.09 10.16 7.57
CA ILE A 288 -13.35 10.92 7.53
C ILE A 288 -14.45 10.15 8.27
N LEU A 289 -14.60 8.86 7.98
CA LEU A 289 -15.61 8.02 8.64
C LEU A 289 -15.40 7.98 10.16
N LYS A 290 -14.17 7.67 10.61
CA LYS A 290 -13.85 7.58 12.05
C LYS A 290 -14.09 8.90 12.78
N ILE A 291 -13.73 10.04 12.18
CA ILE A 291 -13.96 11.37 12.78
C ILE A 291 -15.46 11.70 12.81
N THR A 292 -16.19 11.42 11.73
CA THR A 292 -17.64 11.66 11.64
C THR A 292 -18.43 10.78 12.61
N ARG A 293 -17.95 9.56 12.88
CA ARG A 293 -18.51 8.62 13.87
C ARG A 293 -17.86 8.80 15.26
N SER A 294 -17.60 10.04 15.67
CA SER A 294 -17.07 10.41 16.98
C SER A 294 -17.66 11.75 17.46
N GLU A 295 -17.37 12.16 18.69
CA GLU A 295 -17.77 13.47 19.22
C GLU A 295 -17.19 14.65 18.41
N LEU A 296 -16.10 14.43 17.66
CA LEU A 296 -15.50 15.43 16.77
C LEU A 296 -16.42 15.86 15.62
N ARG A 297 -17.51 15.14 15.36
CA ARG A 297 -18.51 15.53 14.36
C ARG A 297 -19.08 16.94 14.60
N ALA A 298 -19.07 17.40 15.86
CA ALA A 298 -19.51 18.76 16.22
C ALA A 298 -18.53 19.86 15.78
N HIS A 299 -17.32 19.49 15.35
CA HIS A 299 -16.23 20.41 15.01
C HIS A 299 -15.81 20.35 13.53
N VAL A 300 -16.54 19.59 12.71
CA VAL A 300 -16.20 19.37 11.29
C VAL A 300 -17.43 19.56 10.41
N ASP A 301 -17.20 19.90 9.15
CA ASP A 301 -18.25 19.98 8.13
C ASP A 301 -18.60 18.56 7.65
N VAL A 302 -19.62 17.97 8.26
CA VAL A 302 -20.06 16.60 7.97
C VAL A 302 -20.57 16.44 6.54
N GLU A 303 -21.22 17.46 5.98
CA GLU A 303 -21.75 17.42 4.61
C GLU A 303 -20.61 17.40 3.59
N HIS A 304 -19.56 18.21 3.81
CA HIS A 304 -18.37 18.17 2.96
C HIS A 304 -17.68 16.81 3.02
N GLY A 305 -17.47 16.25 4.22
CA GLY A 305 -16.84 14.95 4.34
C GLY A 305 -17.66 13.81 3.76
N GLU A 306 -19.00 13.86 3.86
CA GLU A 306 -19.89 12.92 3.17
C GLU A 306 -19.70 12.98 1.66
N SER A 307 -19.78 14.17 1.07
CA SER A 307 -19.56 14.37 -0.36
C SER A 307 -18.19 13.85 -0.81
N ALA A 308 -17.13 14.19 -0.07
CA ALA A 308 -15.77 13.72 -0.32
C ALA A 308 -15.66 12.19 -0.22
N TYR A 309 -16.31 11.56 0.75
CA TYR A 309 -16.35 10.11 0.95
C TYR A 309 -17.01 9.40 -0.24
N PHE A 310 -18.14 9.90 -0.74
CA PHE A 310 -18.81 9.32 -1.91
C PHE A 310 -18.01 9.49 -3.20
N LYS A 311 -17.27 10.60 -3.38
CA LYS A 311 -16.30 10.74 -4.47
C LYS A 311 -15.24 9.63 -4.43
N ALA A 312 -14.76 9.25 -3.24
CA ALA A 312 -13.80 8.17 -3.08
C ALA A 312 -14.38 6.80 -3.49
N ILE A 313 -15.64 6.51 -3.15
CA ILE A 313 -16.33 5.29 -3.59
C ILE A 313 -16.37 5.23 -5.12
N MET A 314 -16.77 6.33 -5.77
CA MET A 314 -16.86 6.40 -7.24
C MET A 314 -15.50 6.23 -7.90
N PHE A 315 -14.47 6.88 -7.36
CA PHE A 315 -13.10 6.72 -7.83
C PHE A 315 -12.61 5.27 -7.73
N ALA A 316 -12.86 4.60 -6.59
CA ALA A 316 -12.49 3.20 -6.40
C ALA A 316 -13.21 2.26 -7.38
N LYS A 317 -14.51 2.49 -7.64
CA LYS A 317 -15.27 1.75 -8.67
C LYS A 317 -14.67 1.91 -10.06
N LYS A 318 -14.37 3.15 -10.47
CA LYS A 318 -13.79 3.45 -11.80
C LYS A 318 -12.37 2.87 -11.95
N ARG A 319 -11.59 2.85 -10.87
CA ARG A 319 -10.22 2.32 -10.83
C ARG A 319 -10.14 0.79 -10.93
N SER A 320 -11.18 0.06 -10.52
CA SER A 320 -11.25 -1.39 -10.66
C SER A 320 -11.00 -1.85 -12.10
N ALA A 321 -10.19 -2.91 -12.24
CA ALA A 321 -9.81 -3.50 -13.53
C ALA A 321 -10.44 -4.88 -13.73
N GLU A 322 -10.77 -5.59 -12.65
CA GLU A 322 -11.45 -6.89 -12.70
C GLU A 322 -12.56 -6.99 -11.66
N ASN A 323 -13.58 -7.79 -11.95
CA ASN A 323 -14.65 -8.07 -11.01
C ASN A 323 -14.07 -8.64 -9.71
N ASN A 324 -14.50 -8.10 -8.57
CA ASN A 324 -14.08 -8.54 -7.22
C ASN A 324 -12.58 -8.36 -6.94
N ASP A 325 -11.89 -7.49 -7.68
CA ASP A 325 -10.56 -7.02 -7.30
C ASP A 325 -10.57 -6.14 -6.02
N LEU A 326 -9.40 -5.80 -5.50
CA LEU A 326 -9.26 -4.99 -4.29
C LEU A 326 -9.91 -3.60 -4.42
N ASP A 327 -9.94 -3.01 -5.61
CA ASP A 327 -10.50 -1.67 -5.83
C ASP A 327 -12.04 -1.71 -5.80
N SER A 328 -12.66 -2.70 -6.45
CA SER A 328 -14.11 -2.93 -6.38
C SER A 328 -14.56 -3.32 -4.97
N ARG A 329 -13.80 -4.18 -4.28
CA ARG A 329 -14.06 -4.54 -2.87
C ARG A 329 -13.93 -3.33 -1.95
N SER A 330 -12.94 -2.46 -2.18
CA SER A 330 -12.80 -1.20 -1.45
C SER A 330 -14.05 -0.34 -1.56
N ALA A 331 -14.63 -0.21 -2.77
CA ALA A 331 -15.86 0.54 -2.95
C ALA A 331 -17.05 -0.08 -2.18
N ILE A 332 -17.17 -1.40 -2.17
CA ILE A 332 -18.21 -2.12 -1.41
C ILE A 332 -18.05 -1.87 0.09
N ILE A 333 -16.83 -2.04 0.62
CA ILE A 333 -16.51 -1.85 2.04
C ILE A 333 -16.85 -0.43 2.48
N LEU A 334 -16.42 0.58 1.72
CA LEU A 334 -16.72 1.98 2.04
C LEU A 334 -18.24 2.24 2.01
N THR A 335 -18.96 1.71 1.02
CA THR A 335 -20.42 1.85 0.93
C THR A 335 -21.12 1.26 2.16
N GLN A 336 -20.75 0.03 2.55
CA GLN A 336 -21.33 -0.66 3.70
C GLN A 336 -21.01 0.07 5.02
N LEU A 337 -19.77 0.53 5.17
CA LEU A 337 -19.34 1.28 6.35
C LEU A 337 -20.09 2.60 6.53
N TRP A 338 -20.29 3.37 5.45
CA TRP A 338 -21.02 4.64 5.52
C TRP A 338 -22.49 4.43 5.92
N ALA A 339 -23.14 3.43 5.31
CA ALA A 339 -24.55 3.10 5.53
C ALA A 339 -24.84 2.52 6.92
N SER A 340 -23.82 2.14 7.70
CA SER A 340 -24.01 1.50 9.00
C SER A 340 -23.91 2.48 10.16
N ASP A 341 -25.01 2.64 10.90
CA ASP A 341 -25.05 3.50 12.08
C ASP A 341 -24.49 2.85 13.35
N SER A 342 -24.32 1.53 13.35
CA SER A 342 -23.76 0.77 14.48
C SER A 342 -22.23 0.78 14.51
N VAL A 343 -21.57 1.10 13.40
CA VAL A 343 -20.10 1.05 13.31
C VAL A 343 -19.51 2.21 14.10
N PHE A 344 -18.57 1.90 14.99
CA PHE A 344 -18.00 2.83 15.97
C PHE A 344 -19.03 3.42 16.97
N CYS A 345 -20.10 2.68 17.26
CA CYS A 345 -21.09 3.03 18.27
C CYS A 345 -21.17 1.96 19.37
N LYS A 346 -21.14 2.38 20.62
CA LYS A 346 -21.44 1.52 21.77
C LYS A 346 -22.95 1.25 21.89
N ARG A 347 -23.34 0.23 22.68
CA ARG A 347 -24.75 -0.08 23.01
C ARG A 347 -25.47 1.09 23.69
N ASP A 348 -24.75 1.95 24.41
CA ASP A 348 -25.28 3.15 25.06
C ASP A 348 -25.42 4.35 24.11
N GLY A 349 -25.06 4.21 22.83
CA GLY A 349 -25.09 5.28 21.83
C GLY A 349 -23.82 6.13 21.77
N THR A 350 -22.82 5.87 22.62
CA THR A 350 -21.56 6.62 22.61
C THR A 350 -20.77 6.34 21.34
N LEU A 351 -20.39 7.41 20.64
CA LEU A 351 -19.55 7.36 19.46
C LEU A 351 -18.07 7.23 19.84
N ILE A 352 -17.38 6.27 19.22
CA ILE A 352 -15.99 5.90 19.57
C ILE A 352 -15.04 5.89 18.37
N GLY A 353 -15.44 6.50 17.25
CA GLY A 353 -14.68 6.44 16.00
C GLY A 353 -13.29 7.07 16.08
N ASP A 354 -13.08 8.02 16.99
CA ASP A 354 -11.79 8.66 17.22
C ASP A 354 -10.79 7.77 17.97
N ARG A 355 -11.26 6.66 18.56
CA ARG A 355 -10.40 5.68 19.25
C ARG A 355 -9.70 4.77 18.24
N LEU A 356 -8.42 4.49 18.48
CA LEU A 356 -7.62 3.59 17.67
C LEU A 356 -7.13 2.41 18.50
N ARG A 357 -7.55 1.19 18.13
CA ARG A 357 -7.26 -0.04 18.88
C ARG A 357 -6.12 -0.84 18.26
N MET A 358 -6.14 -0.99 16.94
CA MET A 358 -5.02 -1.59 16.22
C MET A 358 -3.91 -0.55 16.05
N ARG A 359 -2.79 -0.68 16.76
CA ARG A 359 -1.72 0.35 16.82
C ARG A 359 -0.38 -0.07 16.18
N SER A 360 -0.28 -1.30 15.70
CA SER A 360 0.98 -1.90 15.23
C SER A 360 1.33 -1.63 13.76
N ARG A 361 0.57 -0.79 13.04
CA ARG A 361 0.71 -0.57 11.59
C ARG A 361 0.96 0.89 11.21
N LEU A 362 1.69 1.63 12.03
CA LEU A 362 1.99 3.06 11.79
C LEU A 362 0.69 3.83 11.50
N PHE A 363 0.69 4.84 10.62
CA PHE A 363 -0.54 5.53 10.26
C PHE A 363 -1.59 4.62 9.59
N ALA A 364 -1.18 3.54 8.91
CA ALA A 364 -2.09 2.60 8.27
C ALA A 364 -2.97 1.84 9.28
N SER A 365 -2.60 1.85 10.57
CA SER A 365 -3.44 1.39 11.68
C SER A 365 -4.88 1.89 11.58
N VAL A 366 -5.12 3.15 11.19
CA VAL A 366 -6.47 3.73 11.08
C VAL A 366 -7.35 2.93 10.09
N MET A 367 -6.78 2.56 8.95
CA MET A 367 -7.46 1.77 7.93
C MET A 367 -7.66 0.32 8.37
N PHE A 368 -6.61 -0.35 8.87
CA PHE A 368 -6.72 -1.75 9.27
C PHE A 368 -7.61 -1.98 10.51
N ASP A 369 -7.61 -1.04 11.45
CA ASP A 369 -8.57 -0.98 12.56
C ASP A 369 -10.01 -0.95 12.02
N THR A 370 -10.28 -0.08 11.05
CA THR A 370 -11.61 0.00 10.42
C THR A 370 -12.00 -1.28 9.69
N PHE A 371 -11.06 -1.97 9.04
CA PHE A 371 -11.34 -3.28 8.42
C PHE A 371 -11.70 -4.36 9.45
N TRP A 372 -11.19 -4.29 10.68
CA TRP A 372 -11.63 -5.18 11.75
C TRP A 372 -13.06 -4.89 12.18
N HIS A 373 -13.45 -3.61 12.29
CA HIS A 373 -14.83 -3.23 12.55
C HIS A 373 -15.76 -3.68 11.42
N TRP A 374 -15.41 -3.41 10.16
CA TRP A 374 -16.18 -3.87 9.00
C TRP A 374 -16.39 -5.38 9.02
N ARG A 375 -15.33 -6.17 9.24
CA ARG A 375 -15.45 -7.63 9.30
C ARG A 375 -16.31 -8.13 10.44
N ALA A 376 -16.28 -7.49 11.60
CA ALA A 376 -17.14 -7.87 12.72
C ALA A 376 -18.61 -7.50 12.52
N THR A 377 -18.91 -6.50 11.69
CA THR A 377 -20.28 -6.09 11.36
C THR A 377 -20.88 -6.86 10.19
N PHE A 378 -20.09 -7.18 9.16
CA PHE A 378 -20.58 -7.74 7.89
C PHE A 378 -20.01 -9.10 7.50
N GLY A 379 -18.89 -9.49 8.09
CA GLY A 379 -18.36 -10.85 7.94
C GLY A 379 -19.06 -11.73 8.94
N ASN A 380 -19.75 -12.77 8.49
CA ASN A 380 -20.53 -13.69 9.34
C ASN A 380 -19.67 -14.54 10.34
N TRP A 381 -18.55 -14.01 10.87
CA TRP A 381 -17.53 -14.69 11.69
C TRP A 381 -16.95 -13.81 12.81
N LYS A 382 -16.37 -14.50 13.82
CA LYS A 382 -15.67 -14.06 15.07
C LYS A 382 -15.63 -12.56 15.43
N ALA A 383 -15.87 -12.30 16.72
CA ALA A 383 -15.70 -11.00 17.36
C ALA A 383 -14.37 -10.31 16.97
N ASN A 384 -14.43 -9.00 16.72
CA ASN A 384 -13.23 -8.19 16.49
C ASN A 384 -12.28 -8.37 17.71
N PRO A 385 -11.05 -8.88 17.50
CA PRO A 385 -10.10 -9.16 18.59
C PRO A 385 -9.56 -7.89 19.24
N TYR A 386 -9.82 -6.73 18.63
CA TYR A 386 -9.49 -5.41 19.15
C TYR A 386 -10.73 -4.69 19.72
N LYS A 387 -11.85 -5.40 19.93
CA LYS A 387 -12.99 -4.86 20.70
C LYS A 387 -12.49 -4.41 22.07
N ALA A 388 -12.99 -3.25 22.52
CA ALA A 388 -12.87 -2.90 23.92
C ALA A 388 -13.71 -3.87 24.76
N ASP A 389 -13.39 -4.02 26.05
CA ASP A 389 -14.24 -4.70 27.04
C ASP A 389 -15.63 -4.03 27.25
N ASP A 390 -16.04 -3.12 26.36
CA ASP A 390 -17.28 -2.37 26.43
C ASP A 390 -18.15 -2.68 25.20
N ASP A 391 -19.15 -3.56 25.36
CA ASP A 391 -20.50 -3.42 24.81
C ASP A 391 -20.66 -2.63 23.49
N GLU A 392 -19.95 -2.98 22.42
CA GLU A 392 -20.29 -2.50 21.07
C GLU A 392 -21.60 -3.15 20.61
N ALA A 393 -22.44 -2.43 19.87
CA ALA A 393 -23.73 -2.96 19.41
C ALA A 393 -23.49 -4.18 18.48
N GLU A 394 -23.96 -5.36 18.88
CA GLU A 394 -23.86 -6.56 18.06
C GLU A 394 -24.92 -6.50 16.95
N THR A 395 -24.49 -6.69 15.72
CA THR A 395 -25.38 -6.93 14.58
C THR A 395 -25.43 -8.44 14.36
N PHE A 396 -26.21 -9.15 15.17
CA PHE A 396 -26.58 -10.52 14.86
C PHE A 396 -27.79 -10.51 13.91
N THR A 397 -27.56 -10.82 12.64
CA THR A 397 -28.62 -11.34 11.76
C THR A 397 -28.81 -12.82 12.08
N GLU A 398 -29.73 -13.14 12.99
CA GLU A 398 -30.19 -14.52 13.20
C GLU A 398 -30.86 -15.03 11.93
N GLY A 399 -30.30 -16.07 11.29
CA GLY A 399 -31.01 -16.75 10.20
C GLY A 399 -30.24 -17.69 9.28
N GLN A 400 -28.90 -17.72 9.27
CA GLN A 400 -28.15 -18.60 8.35
C GLN A 400 -27.26 -19.58 9.11
N GLN A 401 -27.70 -20.84 9.16
CA GLN A 401 -26.89 -21.95 9.65
C GLN A 401 -25.63 -22.11 8.79
N PRO A 402 -24.44 -22.34 9.40
CA PRO A 402 -23.23 -22.59 8.64
C PRO A 402 -23.28 -23.98 8.01
N ALA A 403 -23.19 -24.04 6.68
CA ALA A 403 -22.96 -25.28 5.95
C ALA A 403 -21.56 -25.81 6.28
N THR A 404 -21.50 -26.87 7.09
CA THR A 404 -20.28 -27.64 7.33
C THR A 404 -20.08 -28.66 6.21
N HIS A 405 -18.80 -28.92 5.93
CA HIS A 405 -18.20 -29.81 4.92
C HIS A 405 -17.84 -29.11 3.62
N TRP A 406 -16.53 -29.01 3.32
CA TRP A 406 -15.86 -29.79 2.27
C TRP A 406 -14.34 -29.81 2.50
N ALA A 407 -13.71 -30.92 2.08
CA ALA A 407 -12.31 -31.25 2.29
C ALA A 407 -11.42 -30.84 1.11
N SER A 408 -10.18 -30.41 1.40
CA SER A 408 -9.16 -30.05 0.42
C SER A 408 -8.68 -31.26 -0.40
N PRO A 409 -8.57 -31.17 -1.74
CA PRO A 409 -7.85 -32.16 -2.54
C PRO A 409 -6.36 -31.82 -2.54
N SER A 410 -5.58 -32.57 -1.76
CA SER A 410 -4.12 -32.50 -1.74
C SER A 410 -3.53 -32.93 -3.09
N VAL A 411 -3.01 -31.97 -3.87
CA VAL A 411 -2.22 -32.23 -5.09
C VAL A 411 -0.73 -32.06 -4.78
N PHE A 412 -0.19 -32.85 -3.85
CA PHE A 412 1.25 -33.09 -3.77
C PHE A 412 1.48 -34.52 -3.25
N ILE A 413 1.67 -35.44 -4.19
CA ILE A 413 2.16 -36.80 -3.92
C ILE A 413 3.66 -36.67 -3.64
N ALA A 414 4.07 -36.82 -2.39
CA ALA A 414 5.47 -36.99 -2.03
C ALA A 414 5.91 -38.42 -2.40
N HIS A 415 6.79 -38.54 -3.39
CA HIS A 415 7.64 -39.71 -3.56
C HIS A 415 9.07 -39.29 -3.23
N SER A 416 9.62 -39.85 -2.16
CA SER A 416 11.03 -39.71 -1.81
C SER A 416 11.83 -40.85 -2.43
N PRO A 417 12.85 -40.59 -3.27
CA PRO A 417 13.94 -41.55 -3.49
C PRO A 417 15.09 -41.25 -2.53
N GLN A 418 15.54 -42.27 -1.81
CA GLN A 418 16.79 -42.22 -1.03
C GLN A 418 18.00 -42.01 -1.96
N PRO A 419 18.97 -41.13 -1.64
CA PRO A 419 20.24 -41.09 -2.34
C PRO A 419 21.24 -42.10 -1.76
N GLY A 420 21.77 -42.94 -2.65
CA GLY A 420 22.92 -43.80 -2.39
C GLY A 420 24.22 -43.02 -2.17
N VAL A 421 25.05 -43.55 -1.29
CA VAL A 421 26.35 -42.99 -0.88
C VAL A 421 27.34 -43.04 -2.04
N SER A 422 27.88 -41.89 -2.44
CA SER A 422 29.06 -41.77 -3.31
C SER A 422 30.22 -41.22 -2.50
N THR A 423 31.33 -41.95 -2.49
CA THR A 423 32.57 -41.63 -1.77
C THR A 423 33.55 -40.92 -2.69
N THR A 424 33.84 -39.64 -2.44
CA THR A 424 35.06 -38.97 -2.94
C THR A 424 35.79 -38.27 -1.77
N PRO A 425 37.09 -38.59 -1.54
CA PRO A 425 37.82 -38.07 -0.40
C PRO A 425 38.57 -36.78 -0.77
N SER A 426 37.95 -35.61 -0.59
CA SER A 426 38.71 -34.35 -0.57
C SER A 426 37.96 -33.23 0.15
N ALA A 427 37.80 -33.36 1.47
CA ALA A 427 37.40 -32.26 2.34
C ALA A 427 37.78 -32.53 3.80
N ARG A 428 39.02 -32.96 4.07
CA ARG A 428 39.52 -33.16 5.44
C ARG A 428 40.06 -31.87 6.07
N HIS A 429 39.42 -30.71 5.88
CA HIS A 429 39.77 -29.48 6.63
C HIS A 429 38.59 -28.48 6.75
N ALA A 430 37.35 -28.95 6.95
CA ALA A 430 36.19 -28.08 7.18
C ALA A 430 35.56 -28.23 8.57
N SER A 431 36.26 -28.84 9.53
CA SER A 431 35.71 -29.25 10.83
C SER A 431 35.90 -28.24 11.98
N THR A 432 36.08 -26.95 11.68
CA THR A 432 36.18 -25.88 12.71
C THR A 432 35.18 -24.74 12.54
N LEU A 433 34.27 -24.81 11.57
CA LEU A 433 33.16 -23.86 11.51
C LEU A 433 32.04 -24.37 12.43
N PRO A 434 31.60 -23.59 13.44
CA PRO A 434 30.37 -23.92 14.15
C PRO A 434 29.24 -24.02 13.12
N ALA A 435 28.42 -25.07 13.21
CA ALA A 435 27.26 -25.22 12.33
C ALA A 435 26.39 -23.96 12.43
N PRO A 436 25.81 -23.47 11.32
CA PRO A 436 24.84 -22.39 11.40
C PRO A 436 23.74 -22.82 12.37
N VAL A 437 23.61 -22.11 13.48
CA VAL A 437 22.60 -22.36 14.51
C VAL A 437 21.27 -21.82 14.00
N LEU A 438 20.69 -22.51 13.02
CA LEU A 438 19.26 -22.48 12.80
C LEU A 438 18.72 -23.68 13.57
N GLU A 439 18.15 -23.43 14.75
CA GLU A 439 17.63 -24.46 15.63
C GLU A 439 16.28 -24.96 15.09
N PHE A 440 16.33 -25.86 14.11
CA PHE A 440 15.17 -26.34 13.38
C PHE A 440 14.20 -27.20 14.22
N ASP A 441 14.63 -27.69 15.39
CA ASP A 441 13.80 -28.55 16.26
C ASP A 441 12.56 -27.84 16.82
N THR A 442 12.52 -26.49 16.76
CA THR A 442 11.36 -25.68 17.13
C THR A 442 10.32 -25.51 16.02
N LEU A 443 10.62 -25.90 14.77
CA LEU A 443 9.72 -25.71 13.62
C LEU A 443 8.60 -26.76 13.50
N ASN A 444 8.73 -27.89 14.20
CA ASN A 444 7.70 -28.94 14.24
C ASN A 444 6.45 -28.55 15.04
N ALA A 445 6.46 -27.39 15.71
CA ALA A 445 5.37 -26.88 16.52
C ALA A 445 4.76 -25.58 15.97
N PHE A 446 4.89 -25.31 14.67
CA PHE A 446 4.09 -24.26 14.05
C PHE A 446 2.71 -24.83 13.68
N PRO A 447 1.64 -24.55 14.45
CA PRO A 447 0.29 -24.78 13.95
C PRO A 447 0.12 -23.99 12.65
N ASP A 448 -0.50 -24.62 11.66
CA ASP A 448 -0.74 -24.06 10.33
C ASP A 448 -1.25 -22.61 10.43
N TRP A 449 -0.39 -21.66 10.04
CA TRP A 449 -0.68 -20.23 10.03
C TRP A 449 -1.44 -19.85 8.74
N GLU A 450 -2.36 -20.70 8.31
CA GLU A 450 -3.31 -20.39 7.24
C GLU A 450 -4.41 -19.44 7.76
N TRP A 451 -4.05 -18.18 8.01
CA TRP A 451 -5.03 -17.10 8.23
C TRP A 451 -5.67 -16.60 6.92
N ALA A 452 -5.34 -17.22 5.77
CA ALA A 452 -5.42 -16.59 4.45
C ALA A 452 -6.19 -17.36 3.34
N ALA A 453 -6.80 -18.49 3.68
CA ALA A 453 -7.73 -19.24 2.84
C ALA A 453 -9.03 -19.31 3.68
N GLU A 454 -10.21 -18.82 3.33
CA GLU A 454 -10.96 -18.71 2.08
C GLU A 454 -12.12 -17.73 2.32
N VAL A 455 -12.47 -16.88 1.34
CA VAL A 455 -13.78 -16.19 1.33
C VAL A 455 -14.40 -16.38 -0.05
N PRO A 456 -15.39 -17.26 -0.21
CA PRO A 456 -16.33 -17.16 -1.31
C PRO A 456 -17.27 -15.98 -1.00
N LEU A 457 -17.32 -14.98 -1.88
CA LEU A 457 -18.48 -14.09 -1.88
C LEU A 457 -19.65 -14.88 -2.45
N VAL A 458 -20.77 -14.92 -1.74
CA VAL A 458 -22.01 -15.47 -2.29
C VAL A 458 -22.50 -14.47 -3.34
N ASP A 459 -22.54 -14.89 -4.60
CA ASP A 459 -23.16 -14.14 -5.70
C ASP A 459 -24.64 -13.94 -5.42
N GLY A 460 -25.12 -12.70 -5.54
CA GLY A 460 -26.55 -12.40 -5.53
C GLY A 460 -26.92 -11.05 -4.91
N ILE A 461 -26.52 -9.95 -5.54
CA ILE A 461 -27.31 -8.71 -5.45
C ILE A 461 -27.75 -8.38 -6.87
N ASP A 462 -29.05 -8.51 -7.11
CA ASP A 462 -29.67 -8.10 -8.36
C ASP A 462 -29.71 -6.57 -8.43
N PHE A 463 -28.86 -5.99 -9.27
CA PHE A 463 -28.74 -4.55 -9.46
C PHE A 463 -29.93 -3.94 -10.24
N ALA A 464 -30.92 -4.74 -10.65
CA ALA A 464 -32.11 -4.25 -11.35
C ALA A 464 -33.12 -3.52 -10.44
N ALA A 465 -33.00 -3.61 -9.11
CA ALA A 465 -33.98 -3.07 -8.17
C ALA A 465 -33.74 -1.61 -7.72
N MET A 466 -32.69 -0.92 -8.17
CA MET A 466 -32.38 0.47 -7.77
C MET A 466 -32.75 1.54 -8.81
N SER A 467 -33.69 1.26 -9.71
CA SER A 467 -34.14 2.18 -10.77
C SER A 467 -35.54 2.77 -10.55
N GLN A 468 -35.99 2.94 -9.30
CA GLN A 468 -37.24 3.67 -9.01
C GLN A 468 -36.96 4.90 -8.13
N PHE A 469 -36.64 6.01 -8.79
CA PHE A 469 -36.81 7.35 -8.23
C PHE A 469 -38.28 7.77 -8.39
N PRO A 470 -38.94 8.36 -7.38
CA PRO A 470 -40.24 8.99 -7.57
C PRO A 470 -40.07 10.26 -8.41
N GLY A 471 -40.88 10.36 -9.46
CA GLY A 471 -40.89 11.48 -10.39
C GLY A 471 -41.29 12.80 -9.72
N VAL A 472 -40.62 13.86 -10.16
CA VAL A 472 -41.01 15.25 -9.99
C VAL A 472 -42.22 15.49 -10.91
N GLU A 473 -43.39 15.75 -10.32
CA GLU A 473 -44.51 16.35 -11.04
C GLU A 473 -44.17 17.80 -11.37
N VAL A 474 -44.21 18.12 -12.64
CA VAL A 474 -44.20 19.49 -13.17
C VAL A 474 -45.64 19.80 -13.54
N ASP A 475 -46.26 20.71 -12.79
CA ASP A 475 -47.35 21.55 -13.27
C ASP A 475 -46.81 22.95 -13.57
#